data_AF-A0A158KBN0-F1
#
_entry.id   AF-A0A158KBN0-F1
#
_cell.length_a   1.000
_cell.length_b   1.000
_cell.length_c   1.000
_cell.angle_alpha   90.00
_cell.angle_beta   90.00
_cell.angle_gamma   90.00
#
_symmetry.space_group_name_H-M   'P 1'
#
loop_
_entity.id
_entity.type
_entity.pdbx_description
1 polymer ?
#
loop_
_entity_poly.entity_id
_entity_poly.type
_entity_poly.pdbx_seq_one_letter_code
_entity_poly.pdbx_strand_id
1 'polypeptide(L)' 'MSRKGCPPDNAACEGFFGRLKTELFYPRDWRATTVDQFIDVVDSYIRRYNAQRIKVSLGSLSPVEYRQSLGIAA' A
#
# COMPACT_ATOMS: atom_id res chain seq x y z
N MET A 1 6.86 -1.12 24.34
CA MET A 1 5.73 -1.92 24.86
C MET A 1 5.39 -2.99 23.83
N SER A 2 5.57 -4.28 24.16
CA SER A 2 5.20 -5.38 23.26
C SER A 2 3.77 -5.80 23.57
N ARG A 3 2.81 -5.30 22.78
CA ARG A 3 1.43 -5.78 22.83
C ARG A 3 1.39 -7.11 22.08
N LYS A 4 0.77 -8.14 22.66
CA LYS A 4 0.56 -9.43 21.99
C LYS A 4 -0.14 -9.17 20.64
N GLY A 5 0.45 -9.61 19.54
CA GLY A 5 -0.12 -9.37 18.20
C GLY A 5 -1.45 -10.08 18.05
N CYS A 6 -2.46 -9.37 17.56
CA CYS A 6 -3.76 -9.94 17.23
C CYS A 6 -3.89 -10.06 15.70
N PRO A 7 -4.64 -11.05 15.15
CA PRO A 7 -4.84 -11.21 13.71
C PRO A 7 -5.27 -9.94 12.94
N PRO A 8 -6.12 -9.04 13.49
CA PRO A 8 -6.49 -7.79 12.82
C PRO A 8 -5.31 -6.84 12.61
N ASP A 9 -4.28 -6.92 13.45
CA ASP A 9 -3.10 -6.04 13.37
C ASP A 9 -2.31 -6.31 12.09
N ASN A 10 -2.33 -7.54 11.57
CA ASN A 10 -1.67 -7.91 10.32
C ASN A 10 -2.59 -7.79 9.09
N ALA A 11 -3.91 -7.88 9.26
CA ALA A 11 -4.87 -7.94 8.16
C ALA A 11 -4.79 -6.74 7.19
N ALA A 12 -4.52 -5.54 7.71
CA ALA A 12 -4.33 -4.35 6.88
C ALA A 12 -3.07 -4.45 6.00
N CYS A 13 -1.96 -4.93 6.57
CA CYS A 13 -0.70 -5.16 5.87
C CYS A 13 -0.84 -6.30 4.86
N GLU A 14 -1.45 -7.42 5.24
CA GLU A 14 -1.74 -8.54 4.33
C GLU A 14 -2.55 -8.09 3.12
N GLY A 15 -3.59 -7.28 3.33
CA GLY A 15 -4.41 -6.73 2.26
C GLY A 15 -3.64 -5.80 1.31
N PHE A 16 -2.66 -5.04 1.83
CA PHE A 16 -1.77 -4.22 1.00
C PHE A 16 -0.80 -5.09 0.19
N PHE A 17 -0.07 -6.00 0.85
CA PHE A 17 0.92 -6.85 0.18
C PHE A 17 0.30 -7.81 -0.83
N GLY A 18 -0.90 -8.33 -0.56
CA GLY A 18 -1.65 -9.12 -1.53
C GLY A 18 -1.91 -8.34 -2.82
N ARG A 19 -2.33 -7.06 -2.71
CA ARG A 19 -2.58 -6.20 -3.87
C ARG A 19 -1.30 -5.80 -4.59
N LEU A 20 -0.24 -5.45 -3.85
CA LEU A 20 1.07 -5.17 -4.42
C LEU A 20 1.54 -6.34 -5.29
N LYS A 21 1.43 -7.58 -4.78
CA LYS A 21 1.84 -8.77 -5.55
C LYS A 21 0.98 -8.95 -6.81
N THR A 22 -0.34 -8.87 -6.68
CA THR A 22 -1.27 -9.11 -7.80
C THR A 22 -1.23 -8.01 -8.87
N GLU A 23 -1.16 -6.74 -8.47
CA GLU A 23 -1.24 -5.60 -9.39
C GLU A 23 0.15 -5.19 -9.93
N LEU A 24 1.21 -5.37 -9.14
CA LEU A 24 2.56 -4.96 -9.51
C LEU A 24 3.46 -6.13 -9.93
N PHE A 25 3.57 -7.14 -9.06
CA PHE A 25 4.64 -8.14 -9.14
C PHE A 25 4.36 -9.24 -10.16
N TYR A 26 3.23 -9.95 -10.06
CA TYR A 26 2.91 -11.10 -10.91
C TYR A 26 2.72 -10.79 -12.40
N PRO A 27 2.21 -9.61 -12.81
CA PRO A 27 2.04 -9.31 -14.24
C PRO A 27 3.33 -8.95 -15.00
N ARG A 28 4.48 -8.85 -14.32
CA ARG A 28 5.75 -8.37 -14.91
C ARG A 28 6.85 -9.43 -14.79
N ASP A 29 7.73 -9.47 -15.79
CA ASP A 29 9.00 -10.21 -15.69
C ASP A 29 10.09 -9.28 -15.16
N TRP A 30 10.78 -9.72 -14.10
CA TRP A 30 11.80 -8.96 -13.38
C TRP A 30 13.23 -9.44 -13.66
N ARG A 31 13.42 -10.46 -14.51
CA ARG A 31 14.74 -11.05 -14.79
C ARG A 31 15.77 -10.06 -15.33
N ALA A 32 15.31 -9.02 -16.04
CA ALA A 32 16.15 -7.97 -16.61
C ALA A 32 16.13 -6.67 -15.80
N THR A 33 15.44 -6.64 -14.65
CA THR A 33 15.29 -5.43 -13.82
C THR A 33 16.34 -5.42 -12.72
N THR A 34 17.01 -4.29 -12.53
CA THR A 34 17.94 -4.12 -11.40
C THR A 34 17.17 -3.92 -10.10
N VAL A 35 17.84 -4.11 -8.96
CA VAL A 35 17.24 -3.85 -7.65
C VAL A 35 16.80 -2.39 -7.51
N ASP A 36 17.60 -1.44 -7.98
CA ASP A 36 17.26 -0.01 -7.90
C ASP A 36 16.01 0.32 -8.73
N GLN A 37 15.90 -0.21 -9.95
CA GLN A 37 14.71 -0.06 -10.78
C GLN A 37 13.47 -0.69 -10.12
N PHE A 38 13.64 -1.84 -9.46
CA PHE A 38 12.56 -2.47 -8.72
C PHE A 38 12.09 -1.60 -7.55
N ILE A 39 13.03 -1.01 -6.79
CA ILE A 39 12.73 -0.09 -5.69
C ILE A 39 11.93 1.12 -6.20
N ASP A 40 12.36 1.75 -7.29
CA ASP A 40 11.66 2.91 -7.87
C ASP A 40 10.23 2.58 -8.31
N VAL A 41 10.03 1.39 -8.88
CA VAL A 41 8.70 0.92 -9.30
C VAL A 41 7.80 0.65 -8.09
N VAL A 42 8.36 0.06 -7.02
CA VAL A 42 7.62 -0.17 -5.77
C VAL A 42 7.27 1.16 -5.08
N ASP A 43 8.21 2.12 -4.99
CA ASP A 43 7.96 3.45 -4.44
C ASP A 43 6.85 4.18 -5.20
N SER A 44 6.93 4.15 -6.53
CA SER A 44 5.90 4.73 -7.40
C SER A 44 4.53 4.08 -7.19
N TYR A 45 4.49 2.75 -7.04
CA TYR A 45 3.24 2.04 -6.72
C TYR A 45 2.68 2.46 -5.36
N ILE A 46 3.51 2.57 -4.33
CA ILE A 46 3.10 2.98 -2.98
C ILE A 46 2.52 4.40 -3.00
N ARG A 47 3.20 5.35 -3.66
CA ARG A 47 2.71 6.73 -3.80
C ARG A 47 1.34 6.76 -4.48
N ARG A 48 1.20 6.04 -5.60
CA ARG A 48 -0.07 5.93 -6.33
C ARG A 48 -1.17 5.29 -5.48
N TYR A 49 -0.85 4.22 -4.76
CA TYR A 49 -1.79 3.55 -3.85
C TYR A 49 -2.29 4.51 -2.77
N ASN A 50 -1.40 5.28 -2.15
CA ASN A 50 -1.76 6.19 -1.07
C ASN A 50 -2.54 7.42 -1.54
N ALA A 51 -2.20 7.97 -2.71
CA ALA A 51 -2.79 9.22 -3.21
C ALA A 51 -4.04 9.03 -4.06
N GLN A 52 -4.18 7.91 -4.79
CA GLN A 52 -5.21 7.76 -5.82
C GLN A 52 -6.18 6.61 -5.57
N ARG A 53 -5.88 5.69 -4.63
CA ARG A 53 -6.71 4.50 -4.44
C ARG A 53 -7.97 4.83 -3.65
N ILE A 54 -9.09 4.95 -4.34
CA ILE A 54 -10.41 5.10 -3.69
C ILE A 54 -10.76 3.83 -2.90
N LYS A 55 -11.01 4.00 -1.60
CA LYS A 55 -11.55 2.95 -0.72
C LYS A 55 -12.95 3.33 -0.26
N VAL A 56 -13.94 2.54 -0.64
CA VAL A 56 -15.34 2.71 -0.20
C VAL A 56 -15.44 2.66 1.33
N SER A 57 -14.66 1.79 1.97
CA SER A 57 -14.58 1.70 3.44
C SER A 57 -14.09 2.98 4.12
N LEU A 58 -13.43 3.89 3.38
CA LEU A 58 -12.93 5.18 3.87
C LEU A 58 -13.83 6.35 3.44
N GLY A 59 -15.08 6.10 3.07
CA GLY A 59 -15.97 7.13 2.55
C GLY A 59 -15.65 7.52 1.11
N SER A 60 -15.13 6.57 0.32
CA SER A 60 -14.69 6.82 -1.07
C SER A 60 -13.56 7.84 -1.19
N LEU A 61 -12.69 7.90 -0.18
CA LEU A 61 -11.47 8.70 -0.15
C LEU A 61 -10.24 7.84 -0.44
N SER A 62 -9.17 8.46 -0.91
CA SER A 62 -7.84 7.87 -0.88
C SER A 62 -7.31 7.77 0.55
N PRO A 63 -6.33 6.87 0.82
CA PRO A 63 -5.70 6.80 2.14
C PRO A 63 -5.16 8.15 2.65
N VAL A 64 -4.58 8.97 1.77
CA VAL A 64 -4.09 10.30 2.13
C VAL A 64 -5.23 11.25 2.46
N GLU A 65 -6.26 11.33 1.61
CA GLU A 65 -7.43 12.20 1.85
C GLU A 65 -8.17 11.80 3.14
N TYR A 66 -8.30 10.50 3.40
CA TYR A 66 -8.89 10.02 4.64
C TYR A 66 -8.07 10.41 5.88
N ARG A 67 -6.73 10.36 5.80
CA ARG A 67 -5.88 10.83 6.90
C ARG A 67 -5.97 12.35 7.10
N GLN A 68 -6.09 13.10 6.01
CA GLN A 68 -6.28 14.55 6.04
C GLN A 68 -7.64 14.91 6.68
N SER A 69 -8.72 14.21 6.33
CA SER A 69 -10.04 14.45 6.92
C SER A 69 -10.11 14.16 8.42
N LEU A 70 -9.24 13.26 8.92
CA LEU A 70 -9.08 12.98 10.34
C LEU A 70 -8.11 13.92 11.07
N GLY A 71 -7.42 14.83 10.37
CA GLY A 71 -6.38 15.69 10.97
C GLY A 71 -5.12 14.93 11.42
N ILE A 72 -4.88 13.74 10.88
CA ILE A 72 -3.73 12.86 11.19
C ILE A 72 -2.69 12.89 10.06
N ALA A 73 -2.78 13.89 9.19
CA ALA A 73 -1.76 14.17 8.19
C ALA A 73 -0.54 14.81 8.88
N ALA A 74 0.66 14.30 8.57
CA ALA A 74 1.92 14.89 9.00
C ALA A 74 2.26 16.12 8.14
#